data_AF-A0A258AKL6-F1
#
_entry.id   AF-A0A258AKL6-F1
#
_cell.length_a   1.000
_cell.length_b   1.000
_cell.length_c   1.000
_cell.angle_alpha   90.00
_cell.angle_beta   90.00
_cell.angle_gamma   90.00
#
_symmetry.space_group_name_H-M   'P 1'
#
loop_
_entity.id
_entity.type
_entity.pdbx_description
1 polymer ?
#
loop_
_entity_poly.entity_id
_entity_poly.type
_entity_poly.pdbx_seq_one_letter_code
_entity_poly.pdbx_strand_id
1 'polypeptide(L)'
;MRRLLCQDEARLEYGRLFWKNPARKARLLAHWQDARHPYSERFLEKWMPLVDRILSASPKDDDVLDDALQSEGLSLRVVVKEIPPVFGSFW
;
A
#
# COMPACT_ATOMS: atom_id res chain seq x y z
N MET A 1 6.83 -2.86 -20.47
CA MET A 1 6.12 -4.08 -19.99
C MET A 1 5.08 -3.65 -18.98
N ARG A 2 3.91 -4.26 -18.94
CA ARG A 2 2.91 -3.98 -17.89
C ARG A 2 3.45 -4.57 -16.57
N ARG A 3 3.97 -3.71 -15.68
CA ARG A 3 4.64 -4.06 -14.41
C ARG A 3 3.73 -4.77 -13.42
N LEU A 4 2.46 -4.40 -13.41
CA LEU A 4 1.44 -4.91 -12.51
C LEU A 4 0.45 -5.78 -13.29
N LEU A 5 -0.05 -6.83 -12.63
CA LEU A 5 -1.24 -7.51 -13.13
C LEU A 5 -2.45 -6.59 -12.95
N CYS A 6 -3.51 -6.80 -13.74
CA CYS A 6 -4.73 -5.98 -13.67
C CYS A 6 -5.29 -5.84 -12.24
N GLN A 7 -5.22 -6.90 -11.43
CA GLN A 7 -5.65 -6.88 -10.03
C GLN A 7 -4.73 -6.03 -9.13
N ASP A 8 -3.42 -6.08 -9.37
CA ASP A 8 -2.43 -5.29 -8.63
C ASP A 8 -2.58 -3.80 -8.99
N GLU A 9 -2.77 -3.49 -10.28
CA GLU A 9 -3.03 -2.13 -10.78
C GLU A 9 -4.33 -1.55 -10.18
N ALA A 10 -5.42 -2.33 -10.17
CA ALA A 10 -6.67 -1.92 -9.55
C ALA A 10 -6.52 -1.65 -8.04
N ARG A 11 -5.75 -2.49 -7.33
CA ARG A 11 -5.48 -2.30 -5.90
C ARG A 11 -4.69 -1.03 -5.64
N LEU A 12 -3.67 -0.73 -6.46
CA LEU A 12 -2.87 0.48 -6.34
C LEU A 12 -3.71 1.75 -6.57
N GLU A 13 -4.47 1.79 -7.66
CA GLU A 13 -5.31 2.93 -8.01
C GLU A 13 -6.41 3.16 -6.97
N TYR A 14 -7.09 2.09 -6.53
CA TYR A 14 -8.07 2.19 -5.45
C TYR A 14 -7.42 2.65 -4.14
N GLY A 15 -6.27 2.09 -3.78
CA GLY A 15 -5.50 2.49 -2.61
C GLY A 15 -5.20 3.99 -2.60
N ARG A 16 -4.73 4.54 -3.73
CA ARG A 16 -4.42 5.98 -3.89
C ARG A 16 -5.65 6.87 -3.69
N LEU A 17 -6.78 6.50 -4.28
CA LEU A 17 -8.03 7.25 -4.13
C LEU A 17 -8.46 7.34 -2.66
N PHE A 18 -8.25 6.28 -1.88
CA PHE A 18 -8.59 6.26 -0.46
C PHE A 18 -7.55 6.97 0.39
N TRP A 19 -6.26 6.82 0.08
CA TRP A 19 -5.17 7.45 0.81
C TRP A 19 -5.21 8.98 0.73
N LYS A 20 -5.72 9.53 -0.39
CA LYS A 20 -5.96 10.97 -0.57
C LYS A 20 -7.03 11.54 0.36
N ASN A 21 -7.97 10.72 0.86
CA ASN A 21 -9.01 11.18 1.77
C ASN A 21 -8.57 10.90 3.23
N PRO A 22 -8.33 11.94 4.05
CA PRO A 22 -7.80 11.76 5.41
C PRO A 22 -8.67 10.86 6.31
N ALA A 23 -9.99 10.96 6.22
CA ALA A 23 -10.90 10.15 7.02
C ALA A 23 -10.85 8.67 6.61
N ARG A 24 -10.75 8.40 5.31
CA ARG A 24 -10.61 7.03 4.79
C ARG A 24 -9.23 6.44 5.09
N LYS A 25 -8.17 7.22 4.96
CA LYS A 25 -6.80 6.85 5.37
C LYS A 25 -6.76 6.50 6.86
N ALA A 26 -7.32 7.33 7.73
CA ALA A 26 -7.36 7.09 9.16
C ALA A 26 -8.11 5.79 9.50
N ARG A 27 -9.27 5.54 8.86
CA ARG A 27 -10.03 4.30 9.06
C ARG A 27 -9.28 3.05 8.61
N LEU A 28 -8.55 3.15 7.49
CA LEU A 28 -7.74 2.06 6.97
C LEU A 28 -6.55 1.77 7.91
N LEU A 29 -5.84 2.81 8.33
CA LEU A 29 -4.74 2.67 9.28
C LEU A 29 -5.20 2.10 10.62
N ALA A 30 -6.34 2.55 11.15
CA ALA A 30 -6.88 2.03 12.41
C ALA A 30 -7.08 0.49 12.39
N HIS A 31 -7.49 -0.07 11.24
CA HIS A 31 -7.64 -1.51 11.09
C HIS A 31 -6.29 -2.25 11.15
N TRP A 32 -5.27 -1.72 10.45
CA TRP A 32 -3.97 -2.39 10.31
C TRP A 32 -3.05 -2.17 11.50
N GLN A 33 -3.26 -1.09 12.22
CA GLN A 33 -2.55 -0.75 13.46
C GLN A 33 -3.21 -1.38 14.69
N ASP A 34 -4.38 -2.03 14.55
CA ASP A 34 -4.99 -2.78 15.64
C ASP A 34 -4.08 -3.93 16.06
N ALA A 35 -3.65 -3.96 17.32
CA ALA A 35 -2.78 -4.98 17.87
C ALA A 35 -3.35 -6.40 17.76
N ARG A 36 -4.67 -6.55 17.60
CA ARG A 36 -5.36 -7.83 17.39
C ARG A 36 -5.24 -8.34 15.95
N HIS A 37 -4.83 -7.49 15.01
CA HIS A 37 -4.63 -7.90 13.62
C HIS A 37 -3.37 -8.77 13.53
N PRO A 38 -3.45 -10.00 12.97
CA PRO A 38 -2.34 -10.97 12.96
C PRO A 38 -1.05 -10.48 12.28
N TYR A 39 -1.15 -9.44 11.45
CA TYR A 39 -0.03 -8.87 10.71
C TYR A 39 0.26 -7.41 11.05
N SER A 40 -0.29 -6.90 12.17
CA SER A 40 -0.14 -5.49 12.58
C SER A 40 1.32 -5.08 12.78
N GLU A 41 2.08 -5.86 13.54
CA GLU A 41 3.50 -5.62 13.82
C GLU A 41 4.32 -5.57 12.52
N ARG A 42 4.20 -6.60 11.68
CA ARG A 42 4.85 -6.66 10.36
C ARG A 42 4.50 -5.45 9.49
N PHE A 43 3.25 -5.03 9.51
CA PHE A 43 2.80 -3.87 8.74
C PHE A 43 3.44 -2.58 9.27
N LEU A 44 3.39 -2.36 10.58
CA LEU A 44 3.95 -1.17 11.24
C LEU A 44 5.46 -1.04 11.03
N GLU A 45 6.20 -2.13 11.22
CA GLU A 45 7.67 -2.12 11.17
C GLU A 45 8.22 -2.00 9.75
N LYS A 46 7.63 -2.72 8.80
CA LYS A 46 8.21 -2.87 7.46
C LYS A 46 7.41 -2.18 6.36
N TRP A 47 6.10 -2.35 6.35
CA TRP A 47 5.30 -2.05 5.15
C TRP A 47 4.65 -0.67 5.17
N MET A 48 4.33 -0.13 6.34
CA MET A 48 3.65 1.17 6.46
C MET A 48 4.41 2.30 5.76
N PRO A 49 5.74 2.47 5.90
CA PRO A 49 6.47 3.53 5.21
C PRO A 49 6.47 3.33 3.69
N LEU A 50 6.58 2.09 3.21
CA LEU A 50 6.61 1.76 1.79
C LEU A 50 5.23 1.94 1.15
N VAL A 51 4.16 1.49 1.83
CA VAL A 51 2.78 1.68 1.42
C VAL A 51 2.44 3.17 1.38
N ASP A 52 2.81 3.94 2.41
CA ASP A 52 2.59 5.38 2.42
C ASP A 52 3.32 6.09 1.27
N ARG A 53 4.57 5.69 0.97
CA ARG A 53 5.35 6.20 -0.16
C ARG A 53 4.66 5.97 -1.51
N ILE A 54 4.24 4.74 -1.82
CA ILE A 54 3.63 4.42 -3.13
C ILE A 54 2.21 4.98 -3.30
N LEU A 55 1.45 5.10 -2.20
CA LEU A 55 0.09 5.62 -2.21
C LEU A 55 0.03 7.15 -2.24
N SER A 56 1.07 7.82 -1.73
CA SER A 56 1.17 9.28 -1.76
C SER A 56 1.77 9.82 -3.06
N ALA A 57 2.46 8.98 -3.82
CA ALA A 57 3.08 9.37 -5.09
C ALA A 57 2.07 9.53 -6.24
N SER A 58 2.48 10.31 -7.24
CA SER A 58 1.74 10.44 -8.49
C SER A 58 1.85 9.15 -9.31
N PRO A 59 0.77 8.68 -9.96
CA PRO A 59 0.83 7.53 -10.88
C PRO A 59 1.86 7.67 -12.01
N LYS A 60 2.23 8.91 -12.36
CA LYS A 60 3.26 9.17 -13.38
C LYS A 60 4.67 8.76 -12.93
N ASP A 61 4.88 8.64 -11.63
CA ASP A 61 6.19 8.34 -11.03
C ASP A 61 6.34 6.84 -10.72
N ASP A 62 5.36 6.00 -11.09
CA ASP A 62 5.37 4.56 -10.80
C ASP A 62 6.60 3.87 -11.32
N ASP A 63 7.10 4.33 -12.48
CA ASP A 63 8.28 3.73 -13.08
C ASP A 63 9.55 4.04 -12.30
N VAL A 64 9.70 5.29 -11.86
CA VAL A 64 10.82 5.74 -11.04
C VAL A 64 10.77 5.10 -9.65
N LEU A 65 9.56 4.94 -9.09
CA LEU A 65 9.35 4.28 -7.82
C LEU A 65 9.72 2.81 -7.86
N ASP A 66 9.31 2.09 -8.92
CA ASP A 66 9.67 0.68 -9.05
C ASP A 66 11.19 0.52 -9.18
N ASP A 67 11.87 1.36 -9.96
CA ASP A 67 13.34 1.33 -10.08
C ASP A 67 14.03 1.57 -8.73
N ALA A 68 13.53 2.55 -7.95
CA ALA A 68 14.04 2.81 -6.60
C ALA A 68 13.80 1.60 -5.67
N LEU A 69 12.60 1.02 -5.68
CA LEU A 69 12.28 -0.18 -4.89
C LEU A 69 13.15 -1.37 -5.29
N GLN A 70 13.45 -1.55 -6.58
CA GLN A 70 14.34 -2.61 -7.05
C GLN A 70 15.76 -2.44 -6.53
N SER A 71 16.27 -1.21 -6.42
CA SER A 71 17.56 -0.94 -5.78
C SER A 71 17.59 -1.32 -4.29
N GLU A 72 16.42 -1.34 -3.65
CA GLU A 72 16.20 -1.76 -2.26
C GLU A 72 15.85 -3.26 -2.13
N GLY A 73 15.88 -4.03 -3.24
CA GLY A 73 15.55 -5.47 -3.25
C GLY A 73 14.05 -5.78 -3.23
N LEU A 74 13.20 -4.81 -3.56
CA LEU A 74 11.75 -4.91 -3.62
C LEU A 74 11.23 -4.66 -5.05
N SER A 75 9.91 -4.60 -5.21
CA SER A 75 9.26 -4.09 -6.41
C SER A 75 7.94 -3.43 -6.03
N LEU A 76 7.44 -2.54 -6.87
CA LEU A 76 6.13 -1.92 -6.74
C LEU A 76 5.05 -2.99 -6.55
N ARG A 77 5.11 -4.09 -7.30
CA ARG A 77 4.17 -5.22 -7.17
C ARG A 77 4.19 -5.85 -5.78
N VAL A 78 5.37 -6.02 -5.17
CA VAL A 78 5.48 -6.58 -3.81
C VAL A 78 4.82 -5.65 -2.80
N VAL A 79 5.10 -4.34 -2.88
CA VAL A 79 4.51 -3.36 -1.94
C VAL A 79 2.99 -3.24 -2.16
N VAL A 80 2.53 -3.28 -3.41
CA VAL A 80 1.09 -3.25 -3.75
C VAL A 80 0.33 -4.41 -3.10
N LYS A 81 0.93 -5.60 -3.00
CA LYS A 81 0.29 -6.75 -2.35
C LYS A 81 0.08 -6.56 -0.85
N GLU A 82 0.89 -5.71 -0.24
CA GLU A 82 0.81 -5.33 1.17
C GLU A 82 -0.10 -4.11 1.39
N ILE A 83 -0.63 -3.49 0.32
CA ILE A 83 -1.71 -2.50 0.46
C ILE A 83 -2.92 -3.22 1.08
N PRO A 84 -3.43 -2.72 2.22
CA PRO A 84 -4.68 -3.16 2.83
C PRO A 84 -5.83 -3.45 1.86
N PRO A 85 -6.26 -4.72 1.66
CA PRO A 85 -7.38 -5.03 0.76
C PRO A 85 -8.77 -4.76 1.37
N VAL A 86 -8.90 -4.60 2.69
CA VAL A 86 -10.20 -4.60 3.37
C VAL A 86 -10.52 -3.25 4.01
N PHE A 87 -11.66 -2.68 3.63
CA PHE A 87 -12.40 -1.70 4.43
C PHE A 87 -13.41 -2.45 5.30
N GLY A 88 -13.03 -2.75 6.53
CA GLY A 88 -13.88 -3.49 7.45
C GLY A 88 -13.35 -3.37 8.87
N SER A 89 -14.21 -3.64 9.85
CA SER A 89 -13.75 -3.93 11.20
C SER A 89 -13.13 -5.33 11.16
N PHE A 90 -11.89 -5.49 11.63
CA PHE A 90 -11.50 -6.80 12.16
C PHE A 90 -12.17 -6.83 13.53
N TRP A 91 -13.27 -7.59 13.64
CA TRP A 91 -14.19 -7.68 14.78
C TRP A 91 -15.21 -6.54 14.89
#